data_AF-A0A8H7BYC7-F1
#
_entry.id   AF-A0A8H7BYC7-F1
#
_cell.length_a   1.000
_cell.length_b   1.000
_cell.length_c   1.000
_cell.angle_alpha   90.00
_cell.angle_beta   90.00
_cell.angle_gamma   90.00
#
_symmetry.space_group_name_H-M   'P 1'
#
loop_
_entity.id
_entity.type
_entity.pdbx_description
1 polymer ?
#
loop_
_entity_poly.entity_id
_entity_poly.type
_entity_poly.pdbx_seq_one_letter_code
_entity_poly.pdbx_strand_id
1 'polypeptide(L)'
;MNQRITHTRDSLRAKKAAGKIITAMDMHFAILEEAKIRHNFKAAEEVFCDLLDHLNLNPGEQRDETRVQPIGSNLMAFRKAIATIVRYAPDVQTSRKYACFFLRHFKEPYRDETTQNRVLINVIYAYANAKDGNYLKEALDLVKEGLARGLGRPQPRMLQRKYGDDNLNDVFQSVCRSVLAYHKLEIAEDGVSLKPWP
;
A
#
# COMPACT_ATOMS: atom_id res chain seq x y z
N MET A 1 25.15 -7.59 20.89
CA MET A 1 24.03 -6.67 20.59
C MET A 1 23.96 -6.48 19.08
N ASN A 2 22.92 -6.99 18.41
CA ASN A 2 22.72 -6.72 16.99
C ASN A 2 22.22 -5.28 16.83
N GLN A 3 23.07 -4.36 16.38
CA GLN A 3 22.63 -3.03 15.97
C GLN A 3 21.70 -3.19 14.77
N ARG A 4 20.40 -2.98 15.00
CA ARG A 4 19.42 -2.95 13.92
C ARG A 4 19.73 -1.71 13.08
N ILE A 5 20.19 -1.91 11.84
CA ILE A 5 20.44 -0.80 10.92
C ILE A 5 19.10 -0.08 10.70
N THR A 6 18.97 1.12 11.23
CA THR A 6 17.79 1.95 11.06
C THR A 6 17.92 2.69 9.73
N HIS A 7 17.06 2.37 8.77
CA HIS A 7 16.94 3.13 7.53
C HIS A 7 16.00 4.30 7.81
N THR A 8 16.54 5.50 8.06
CA THR A 8 15.77 6.75 8.18
C THR A 8 16.07 7.66 7.00
N ARG A 9 15.27 8.72 6.78
CA ARG A 9 15.58 9.76 5.78
C ARG A 9 16.99 10.33 6.02
N ASP A 10 17.31 10.63 7.26
CA ASP A 10 18.60 11.25 7.60
C ASP A 10 19.76 10.26 7.41
N SER A 11 19.54 8.95 7.64
CA SER A 11 20.53 7.92 7.32
C SER A 11 20.82 7.81 5.82
N LEU A 12 19.79 8.00 4.97
CA LEU A 12 19.96 8.01 3.52
C LEU A 12 20.75 9.25 3.09
N ARG A 13 20.43 10.42 3.64
CA ARG A 13 21.19 11.66 3.38
C ARG A 13 22.66 11.51 3.76
N ALA A 14 22.94 10.92 4.93
CA ALA A 14 24.31 10.65 5.37
C ALA A 14 25.03 9.65 4.45
N LYS A 15 24.36 8.57 4.02
CA LYS A 15 24.91 7.62 3.02
C LYS A 15 25.24 8.34 1.71
N LYS A 16 24.34 9.19 1.20
CA LYS A 16 24.54 9.98 -0.03
C LYS A 16 25.74 10.91 0.09
N ALA A 17 25.83 11.65 1.20
CA ALA A 17 26.94 12.57 1.47
C ALA A 17 28.30 11.84 1.57
N ALA A 18 28.29 10.60 2.06
CA ALA A 18 29.47 9.73 2.10
C ALA A 18 29.79 9.04 0.75
N GLY A 19 29.10 9.40 -0.35
CA GLY A 19 29.30 8.80 -1.67
C GLY A 19 28.83 7.35 -1.79
N LYS A 20 28.03 6.85 -0.84
CA LYS A 20 27.51 5.47 -0.90
C LYS A 20 26.32 5.39 -1.85
N ILE A 21 26.24 4.29 -2.60
CA ILE A 21 25.11 3.99 -3.47
C ILE A 21 23.86 3.76 -2.60
N ILE A 22 22.76 4.42 -2.95
CA ILE A 22 21.45 4.23 -2.34
C ILE A 22 20.58 3.45 -3.30
N THR A 23 20.03 2.34 -2.85
CA THR A 23 19.12 1.53 -3.65
C THR A 23 17.66 1.96 -3.45
N ALA A 24 16.80 1.64 -4.41
CA ALA A 24 15.35 1.82 -4.25
C ALA A 24 14.80 1.09 -3.00
N MET A 25 15.38 -0.06 -2.64
CA MET A 25 14.99 -0.81 -1.44
C MET A 25 15.41 -0.08 -0.16
N ASP A 26 16.58 0.56 -0.11
CA ASP A 26 16.97 1.41 1.02
C ASP A 26 15.96 2.54 1.23
N MET A 27 15.48 3.15 0.13
CA MET A 27 14.45 4.20 0.17
C MET A 27 13.12 3.67 0.68
N HIS A 28 12.66 2.51 0.19
CA HIS A 28 11.45 1.86 0.73
C HIS A 28 11.56 1.60 2.25
N PHE A 29 12.70 1.08 2.72
CA PHE A 29 12.86 0.83 4.16
C PHE A 29 12.82 2.12 4.97
N ALA A 30 13.37 3.22 4.44
CA ALA A 30 13.25 4.52 5.08
C ALA A 30 11.82 5.06 5.09
N ILE A 31 11.06 4.90 3.99
CA ILE A 31 9.64 5.26 3.94
C ILE A 31 8.86 4.50 5.02
N LEU A 32 9.11 3.19 5.15
CA LEU A 32 8.46 2.36 6.17
C LEU A 32 8.83 2.80 7.59
N GLU A 33 10.10 3.04 7.86
CA GLU A 33 10.57 3.50 9.17
C GLU A 33 9.96 4.85 9.55
N GLU A 34 10.01 5.83 8.65
CA GLU A 34 9.47 7.17 8.89
C GLU A 34 7.95 7.13 9.08
N ALA A 35 7.21 6.44 8.21
CA ALA A 35 5.75 6.43 8.25
C ALA A 35 5.18 5.57 9.39
N LYS A 36 5.70 4.35 9.56
CA LYS A 36 5.14 3.38 10.52
C LYS A 36 5.72 3.52 11.92
N ILE A 37 7.03 3.66 12.04
CA ILE A 37 7.72 3.57 13.35
C ILE A 37 7.85 4.96 13.97
N ARG A 38 8.18 5.97 13.16
CA ARG A 38 8.40 7.35 13.64
C ARG A 38 7.15 8.23 13.51
N HIS A 39 6.11 7.75 12.85
CA HIS A 39 4.90 8.51 12.55
C HIS A 39 5.17 9.88 11.88
N ASN A 40 6.27 9.98 11.14
CA ASN A 40 6.69 11.17 10.43
C ASN A 40 6.34 11.04 8.94
N PHE A 41 5.04 11.20 8.63
CA PHE A 41 4.57 11.04 7.26
C PHE A 41 5.22 12.02 6.29
N LYS A 42 5.50 13.26 6.73
CA LYS A 42 6.19 14.25 5.89
C LYS A 42 7.57 13.77 5.44
N ALA A 43 8.37 13.20 6.36
CA ALA A 43 9.66 12.63 5.98
C ALA A 43 9.52 11.40 5.07
N ALA A 44 8.49 10.57 5.30
CA ALA A 44 8.19 9.44 4.42
C ALA A 44 7.81 9.90 3.00
N GLU A 45 7.01 10.96 2.89
CA GLU A 45 6.61 11.59 1.63
C GLU A 45 7.82 12.20 0.89
N GLU A 46 8.73 12.87 1.60
CA GLU A 46 9.99 13.36 1.01
C GLU A 46 10.82 12.21 0.42
N VAL A 47 11.02 11.12 1.17
CA VAL A 47 11.76 9.95 0.68
C VAL A 47 11.01 9.25 -0.46
N PHE A 48 9.68 9.27 -0.46
CA PHE A 48 8.90 8.74 -1.58
C PHE A 48 9.09 9.56 -2.85
N CYS A 49 9.14 10.89 -2.75
CA CYS A 49 9.48 11.75 -3.89
C CYS A 49 10.91 11.47 -4.39
N ASP A 50 11.89 11.37 -3.48
CA ASP A 50 13.27 10.99 -3.84
C ASP A 50 13.33 9.61 -4.55
N LEU A 51 12.45 8.67 -4.17
CA LEU A 51 12.33 7.37 -4.83
C LEU A 51 11.74 7.51 -6.24
N LEU A 52 10.73 8.36 -6.44
CA LEU A 52 10.19 8.64 -7.77
C LEU A 52 11.25 9.25 -8.67
N ASP A 53 12.01 10.23 -8.18
CA ASP A 53 13.15 10.84 -8.88
C ASP A 53 14.20 9.78 -9.24
N HIS A 54 14.59 8.96 -8.28
CA HIS A 54 15.58 7.89 -8.46
C HIS A 54 15.16 6.88 -9.54
N LEU A 55 13.86 6.62 -9.66
CA LEU A 55 13.29 5.72 -10.67
C LEU A 55 12.86 6.43 -11.96
N ASN A 56 13.05 7.75 -12.06
CA ASN A 56 12.56 8.59 -13.16
C ASN A 56 11.04 8.44 -13.39
N LEU A 57 10.27 8.51 -12.31
CA LEU A 57 8.83 8.24 -12.28
C LEU A 57 7.96 9.49 -12.07
N ASN A 58 8.54 10.68 -12.24
CA ASN A 58 7.83 11.91 -11.94
C ASN A 58 6.63 12.16 -12.86
N PRO A 59 5.51 12.66 -12.31
CA PRO A 59 4.31 12.90 -13.08
C PRO A 59 4.48 14.21 -13.86
N GLY A 60 4.52 14.14 -15.18
CA GLY A 60 4.61 15.32 -16.05
C GLY A 60 5.89 15.41 -16.88
N GLU A 61 6.90 14.59 -16.60
CA GLU A 61 8.03 14.41 -17.50
C GLU A 61 7.62 13.48 -18.65
N GLN A 62 7.98 13.85 -19.89
CA GLN A 62 7.79 12.96 -21.04
C GLN A 62 8.56 11.67 -20.76
N ARG A 63 7.84 10.58 -20.57
CA ARG A 63 8.44 9.26 -20.40
C ARG A 63 9.03 8.87 -21.75
N ASP A 64 10.35 8.88 -21.81
CA ASP A 64 11.08 8.31 -22.93
C ASP A 64 10.77 6.81 -22.97
N GLU A 65 9.95 6.40 -23.94
CA GLU A 65 9.49 5.02 -24.12
C GLU A 65 10.65 4.05 -24.44
N THR A 66 11.83 4.58 -24.75
CA THR A 66 13.06 3.81 -25.00
C THR A 66 13.79 3.41 -23.72
N ARG A 67 13.43 3.97 -22.56
CA ARG A 67 14.05 3.60 -21.28
C ARG A 67 13.57 2.22 -20.83
N VAL A 68 14.55 1.35 -20.56
CA VAL A 68 14.34 0.02 -19.98
C VAL A 68 13.48 0.15 -18.73
N GLN A 69 12.28 -0.44 -18.76
CA GLN A 69 11.41 -0.49 -17.59
C GLN A 69 12.16 -1.16 -16.44
N PRO A 70 12.09 -0.65 -15.20
CA PRO A 70 12.77 -1.29 -14.09
C PRO A 70 12.19 -2.67 -13.84
N ILE A 71 13.07 -3.66 -13.87
CA ILE A 71 12.77 -5.06 -13.56
C ILE A 71 13.37 -5.37 -12.18
N GLY A 72 12.72 -6.28 -11.43
CA GLY A 72 13.28 -6.81 -10.19
C GLY A 72 13.10 -5.90 -8.97
N SER A 73 14.21 -5.60 -8.28
CA SER A 73 14.19 -4.97 -6.95
C SER A 73 13.61 -3.55 -6.93
N ASN A 74 13.85 -2.76 -7.99
CA ASN A 74 13.33 -1.40 -8.12
C ASN A 74 11.80 -1.38 -8.24
N LEU A 75 11.26 -2.29 -9.04
CA LEU A 75 9.81 -2.44 -9.19
C LEU A 75 9.16 -2.85 -7.86
N MET A 76 9.76 -3.84 -7.18
CA MET A 76 9.28 -4.28 -5.87
C MET A 76 9.36 -3.15 -4.82
N ALA A 77 10.44 -2.37 -4.81
CA ALA A 77 10.60 -1.24 -3.92
C ALA A 77 9.50 -0.19 -4.13
N PHE A 78 9.23 0.19 -5.38
CA PHE A 78 8.15 1.12 -5.71
C PHE A 78 6.78 0.60 -5.23
N ARG A 79 6.42 -0.64 -5.57
CA ARG A 79 5.12 -1.24 -5.19
C ARG A 79 4.94 -1.30 -3.67
N LYS A 80 6.00 -1.62 -2.92
CA LYS A 80 5.96 -1.61 -1.46
C LYS A 80 5.91 -0.20 -0.87
N ALA A 81 6.62 0.76 -1.48
CA ALA A 81 6.62 2.16 -1.06
C ALA A 81 5.24 2.80 -1.23
N ILE A 82 4.59 2.64 -2.40
CA ILE A 82 3.25 3.20 -2.61
C ILE A 82 2.22 2.56 -1.67
N ALA A 83 2.29 1.24 -1.43
CA ALA A 83 1.43 0.58 -0.45
C ALA A 83 1.63 1.15 0.96
N THR A 84 2.88 1.41 1.36
CA THR A 84 3.23 2.01 2.66
C THR A 84 2.69 3.44 2.78
N ILE A 85 2.88 4.28 1.78
CA ILE A 85 2.40 5.66 1.76
C ILE A 85 0.86 5.71 1.87
N VAL A 86 0.15 4.84 1.15
CA VAL A 86 -1.32 4.77 1.25
C VAL A 86 -1.76 4.29 2.64
N ARG A 87 -1.07 3.29 3.22
CA ARG A 87 -1.42 2.67 4.50
C ARG A 87 -1.27 3.59 5.70
N TYR A 88 -0.19 4.36 5.73
CA TYR A 88 0.21 5.18 6.87
C TYR A 88 0.03 6.67 6.62
N ALA A 89 -0.80 7.03 5.64
CA ALA A 89 -1.25 8.40 5.46
C ALA A 89 -1.90 8.95 6.74
N PRO A 90 -1.73 10.25 7.04
CA PRO A 90 -2.21 10.86 8.29
C PRO A 90 -3.74 10.89 8.37
N ASP A 91 -4.43 10.85 7.23
CA ASP A 91 -5.87 10.93 7.13
C ASP A 91 -6.39 10.22 5.87
N VAL A 92 -7.71 10.07 5.79
CA VAL A 92 -8.41 9.39 4.67
C VAL A 92 -8.18 10.11 3.34
N GLN A 93 -8.19 11.45 3.32
CA GLN A 93 -8.03 12.22 2.09
C GLN A 93 -6.62 12.05 1.52
N THR A 94 -5.61 12.06 2.38
CA THR A 94 -4.22 11.82 1.99
C THR A 94 -4.01 10.38 1.51
N SER A 95 -4.62 9.39 2.16
CA SER A 95 -4.59 8.00 1.70
C SER A 95 -5.19 7.86 0.28
N ARG A 96 -6.36 8.46 0.07
CA ARG A 96 -7.04 8.48 -1.24
C ARG A 96 -6.24 9.21 -2.30
N LYS A 97 -5.66 10.37 -1.97
CA LYS A 97 -4.81 11.16 -2.88
C LYS A 97 -3.71 10.27 -3.48
N TYR A 98 -3.01 9.51 -2.63
CA TYR A 98 -1.96 8.60 -3.07
C TYR A 98 -2.47 7.37 -3.83
N ALA A 99 -3.61 6.81 -3.45
CA ALA A 99 -4.25 5.74 -4.21
C ALA A 99 -4.66 6.20 -5.62
N CYS A 100 -5.30 7.37 -5.74
CA CYS A 100 -5.68 7.97 -7.02
C CYS A 100 -4.45 8.33 -7.85
N PHE A 101 -3.40 8.87 -7.22
CA PHE A 101 -2.12 9.13 -7.87
C PHE A 101 -1.55 7.86 -8.51
N PHE A 102 -1.50 6.76 -7.76
CA PHE A 102 -1.05 5.47 -8.25
C PHE A 102 -1.89 4.97 -9.44
N LEU A 103 -3.22 4.98 -9.29
CA LEU A 103 -4.13 4.49 -10.33
C LEU A 103 -4.17 5.37 -11.58
N ARG A 104 -3.85 6.67 -11.48
CA ARG A 104 -3.87 7.58 -12.65
C ARG A 104 -2.56 7.55 -13.44
N HIS A 105 -1.43 7.47 -12.77
CA HIS A 105 -0.12 7.73 -13.39
C HIS A 105 0.71 6.48 -13.71
N PHE A 106 0.33 5.32 -13.17
CA PHE A 106 1.10 4.09 -13.34
C PHE A 106 0.28 3.00 -14.04
N LYS A 107 0.95 2.28 -14.95
CA LYS A 107 0.46 1.09 -15.66
C LYS A 107 1.40 -0.08 -15.34
N GLU A 108 1.18 -1.22 -15.97
CA GLU A 108 2.18 -2.30 -15.99
C GLU A 108 3.56 -1.75 -16.43
N PRO A 109 4.66 -2.14 -15.77
CA PRO A 109 4.76 -3.20 -14.77
C PRO A 109 4.56 -2.68 -13.34
N TYR A 110 4.44 -1.36 -13.12
CA TYR A 110 4.32 -0.78 -11.78
C TYR A 110 2.99 -1.09 -11.10
N ARG A 111 1.93 -1.24 -11.91
CA ARG A 111 0.57 -1.50 -11.44
C ARG A 111 0.07 -2.84 -11.97
N ASP A 112 0.18 -3.85 -11.12
CA ASP A 112 -0.47 -5.16 -11.29
C ASP A 112 -1.68 -5.33 -10.37
N GLU A 113 -2.39 -6.44 -10.53
CA GLU A 113 -3.57 -6.77 -9.73
C GLU A 113 -3.24 -6.85 -8.23
N THR A 114 -2.13 -7.50 -7.86
CA THR A 114 -1.71 -7.64 -6.46
C THR A 114 -1.49 -6.28 -5.79
N THR A 115 -0.79 -5.36 -6.46
CA THR A 115 -0.50 -4.02 -5.93
C THR A 115 -1.78 -3.18 -5.86
N GLN A 116 -2.66 -3.28 -6.86
CA GLN A 116 -3.96 -2.62 -6.84
C GLN A 116 -4.83 -3.09 -5.66
N ASN A 117 -4.89 -4.41 -5.43
CA ASN A 117 -5.65 -4.98 -4.32
C ASN A 117 -5.08 -4.55 -2.97
N ARG A 118 -3.74 -4.48 -2.85
CA ARG A 118 -3.08 -3.97 -1.64
C ARG A 118 -3.40 -2.50 -1.37
N VAL A 119 -3.37 -1.66 -2.41
CA VAL A 119 -3.76 -0.24 -2.30
C VAL A 119 -5.23 -0.12 -1.90
N LEU A 120 -6.14 -0.90 -2.49
CA LEU A 120 -7.56 -0.92 -2.12
C LEU A 120 -7.75 -1.28 -0.64
N ILE A 121 -7.13 -2.38 -0.17
CA ILE A 121 -7.16 -2.82 1.22
C ILE A 121 -6.66 -1.71 2.17
N ASN A 122 -5.60 -1.00 1.79
CA ASN A 122 -5.03 0.08 2.59
C ASN A 122 -5.94 1.31 2.67
N VAL A 123 -6.67 1.63 1.59
CA VAL A 123 -7.69 2.69 1.62
C VAL A 123 -8.85 2.28 2.52
N ILE A 124 -9.38 1.05 2.39
CA ILE A 124 -10.44 0.52 3.27
C ILE A 124 -10.01 0.66 4.74
N TYR A 125 -8.76 0.30 5.05
CA TYR A 125 -8.22 0.46 6.39
C TYR A 125 -8.20 1.91 6.87
N ALA A 126 -7.76 2.87 6.04
CA ALA A 126 -7.73 4.28 6.42
C ALA A 126 -9.14 4.79 6.77
N TYR A 127 -10.12 4.46 5.93
CA TYR A 127 -11.53 4.76 6.18
C TYR A 127 -12.05 4.13 7.48
N ALA A 128 -11.78 2.83 7.67
CA ALA A 128 -12.19 2.09 8.86
C ALA A 128 -11.56 2.65 10.15
N ASN A 129 -10.32 3.12 10.09
CA ASN A 129 -9.58 3.64 11.23
C ASN A 129 -10.00 5.05 11.65
N ALA A 130 -10.57 5.84 10.72
CA ALA A 130 -11.06 7.18 11.02
C ALA A 130 -12.29 7.19 11.96
N LYS A 131 -13.00 6.06 12.10
CA LYS A 131 -14.18 5.89 12.97
C LYS A 131 -15.30 6.92 12.75
N ASP A 132 -15.37 7.48 11.54
CA ASP A 132 -16.41 8.40 11.11
C ASP A 132 -17.51 7.63 10.35
N GLY A 133 -18.78 7.84 10.71
CA GLY A 133 -19.91 7.11 10.12
C GLY A 133 -20.13 7.35 8.63
N ASN A 134 -19.74 8.52 8.10
CA ASN A 134 -19.79 8.80 6.65
C ASN A 134 -18.68 8.05 5.93
N TYR A 135 -17.48 8.01 6.51
CA TYR A 135 -16.39 7.19 5.98
C TYR A 135 -16.72 5.70 6.03
N LEU A 136 -17.35 5.19 7.09
CA LEU A 136 -17.77 3.79 7.13
C LEU A 136 -18.85 3.47 6.07
N LYS A 137 -19.71 4.43 5.70
CA LYS A 137 -20.64 4.29 4.58
C LYS A 137 -19.91 4.19 3.24
N GLU A 138 -18.98 5.11 2.96
CA GLU A 138 -18.17 5.08 1.74
C GLU A 138 -17.30 3.83 1.64
N ALA A 139 -16.74 3.37 2.77
CA ALA A 139 -15.89 2.18 2.82
C ALA A 139 -16.63 0.93 2.36
N LEU A 140 -17.95 0.85 2.57
CA LEU A 140 -18.75 -0.30 2.15
C LEU A 140 -18.68 -0.54 0.64
N ASP A 141 -18.66 0.52 -0.17
CA ASP A 141 -18.56 0.36 -1.63
C ASP A 141 -17.16 -0.12 -2.05
N LEU A 142 -16.11 0.29 -1.33
CA LEU A 142 -14.76 -0.25 -1.50
C LEU A 142 -14.67 -1.72 -1.10
N VAL A 143 -15.40 -2.14 -0.05
CA VAL A 143 -15.50 -3.55 0.34
C VAL A 143 -16.16 -4.37 -0.78
N LYS A 144 -17.28 -3.89 -1.34
CA LYS A 144 -17.94 -4.57 -2.47
C LYS A 144 -17.02 -4.71 -3.68
N GLU A 145 -16.25 -3.68 -4.00
CA GLU A 145 -15.22 -3.75 -5.05
C GLU A 145 -14.16 -4.82 -4.75
N GLY A 146 -13.71 -4.92 -3.49
CA GLY A 146 -12.78 -5.96 -3.07
C GLY A 146 -13.35 -7.38 -3.21
N LEU A 147 -14.64 -7.55 -2.90
CA LEU A 147 -15.35 -8.83 -3.09
C LEU A 147 -15.50 -9.19 -4.58
N ALA A 148 -15.81 -8.22 -5.44
CA ALA A 148 -15.88 -8.41 -6.88
C ALA A 148 -14.53 -8.87 -7.47
N ARG A 149 -13.42 -8.48 -6.85
CA ARG A 149 -12.04 -8.92 -7.15
C ARG A 149 -11.67 -10.27 -6.53
N GLY A 150 -12.59 -10.91 -5.80
CA GLY A 150 -12.38 -12.22 -5.17
C GLY A 150 -11.57 -12.19 -3.87
N LEU A 151 -11.34 -11.01 -3.24
CA LEU A 151 -10.57 -10.90 -2.00
C LEU A 151 -11.27 -11.52 -0.78
N GLY A 152 -12.58 -11.74 -0.84
CA GLY A 152 -13.32 -12.42 0.23
C GLY A 152 -13.23 -13.95 0.18
N ARG A 153 -12.76 -14.54 -0.94
CA ARG A 153 -12.74 -16.00 -1.12
C ARG A 153 -11.77 -16.67 -0.15
N PRO A 154 -12.14 -17.81 0.47
CA PRO A 154 -11.21 -18.57 1.27
C PRO A 154 -10.05 -19.08 0.40
N GLN A 155 -8.81 -18.80 0.81
CA GLN A 155 -7.65 -19.36 0.11
C GLN A 155 -7.41 -20.82 0.53
N PRO A 156 -7.09 -21.73 -0.41
CA PRO A 156 -6.63 -23.06 -0.07
C PRO A 156 -5.43 -23.02 0.89
N ARG A 157 -5.47 -23.82 1.97
CA ARG A 157 -4.42 -23.86 3.01
C ARG A 157 -3.00 -24.09 2.46
N MET A 158 -2.87 -24.76 1.32
CA MET A 158 -1.58 -25.00 0.65
C MET A 158 -0.96 -23.71 0.08
N LEU A 159 -1.78 -22.75 -0.35
CA LEU A 159 -1.32 -21.45 -0.85
C LEU A 159 -0.97 -20.49 0.30
N GLN A 160 -1.67 -20.58 1.44
CA GLN A 160 -1.38 -19.76 2.63
C GLN A 160 0.08 -19.93 3.12
N ARG A 161 0.62 -21.16 3.11
CA ARG A 161 2.02 -21.42 3.51
C ARG A 161 3.06 -20.90 2.51
N LYS A 162 2.68 -20.76 1.24
CA LYS A 162 3.59 -20.31 0.17
C LYS A 162 3.73 -18.78 0.12
N TYR A 163 2.69 -18.05 0.54
CA TYR A 163 2.65 -16.58 0.43
C TYR A 163 2.87 -15.81 1.74
N GLY A 164 2.91 -16.45 2.91
CA GLY A 164 3.29 -15.78 4.18
C GLY A 164 2.43 -14.55 4.53
N ASP A 165 3.06 -13.50 5.09
CA ASP A 165 2.47 -12.18 5.45
C ASP A 165 1.76 -11.46 4.28
N ASP A 166 1.82 -11.98 3.05
CA ASP A 166 1.19 -11.42 1.87
C ASP A 166 -0.19 -12.04 1.54
N ASN A 167 -0.84 -12.78 2.44
CA ASN A 167 -2.22 -13.25 2.23
C ASN A 167 -3.22 -12.07 2.27
N LEU A 168 -3.42 -11.44 1.12
CA LEU A 168 -4.31 -10.30 0.94
C LEU A 168 -5.77 -10.60 1.33
N ASN A 169 -6.23 -11.86 1.24
CA ASN A 169 -7.61 -12.21 1.57
C ASN A 169 -7.84 -12.14 3.08
N ASP A 170 -6.91 -12.66 3.89
CA ASP A 170 -7.01 -12.58 5.35
C ASP A 170 -6.89 -11.13 5.83
N VAL A 171 -5.98 -10.36 5.22
CA VAL A 171 -5.84 -8.93 5.51
C VAL A 171 -7.11 -8.18 5.11
N PHE A 172 -7.67 -8.45 3.94
CA PHE A 172 -8.93 -7.87 3.46
C PHE A 172 -10.08 -8.16 4.45
N GLN A 173 -10.30 -9.42 4.80
CA GLN A 173 -11.35 -9.79 5.77
C GLN A 173 -11.14 -9.09 7.11
N SER A 174 -9.89 -9.00 7.59
CA SER A 174 -9.54 -8.31 8.84
C SER A 174 -9.88 -6.81 8.80
N VAL A 175 -9.48 -6.10 7.74
CA VAL A 175 -9.74 -4.65 7.63
C VAL A 175 -11.22 -4.32 7.41
N CYS A 176 -12.00 -5.24 6.84
CA CYS A 176 -13.43 -5.04 6.60
C CYS A 176 -14.30 -5.18 7.86
N ARG A 177 -13.82 -5.82 8.94
CA ARG A 177 -14.66 -6.18 10.10
C ARG A 177 -15.42 -5.00 10.70
N SER A 178 -14.77 -3.86 10.92
CA SER A 178 -15.42 -2.69 11.52
C SER A 178 -16.44 -2.04 10.58
N VAL A 179 -16.15 -2.01 9.28
CA VAL A 179 -17.07 -1.51 8.25
C VAL A 179 -18.33 -2.39 8.22
N LEU A 180 -18.14 -3.71 8.13
CA LEU A 180 -19.22 -4.68 8.05
C LEU A 180 -20.08 -4.69 9.32
N ALA A 181 -19.45 -4.64 10.50
CA ALA A 181 -20.16 -4.58 11.78
C ALA A 181 -21.03 -3.31 11.89
N TYR A 182 -20.54 -2.15 11.45
CA TYR A 182 -21.31 -0.91 11.44
C TYR A 182 -22.59 -1.03 10.58
N HIS A 183 -22.52 -1.74 9.46
CA HIS A 183 -23.65 -1.97 8.55
C HIS A 183 -24.48 -3.22 8.90
N LYS A 184 -24.13 -3.96 9.96
CA LYS A 184 -24.75 -5.26 10.32
C LYS A 184 -24.68 -6.27 9.17
N LEU A 185 -23.50 -6.40 8.56
CA LEU A 185 -23.23 -7.31 7.44
C LEU A 185 -22.06 -8.24 7.79
N GLU A 186 -21.96 -9.33 7.04
CA GLU A 186 -20.76 -10.17 6.91
C GLU A 186 -20.54 -10.59 5.47
N ILE A 187 -19.31 -11.04 5.18
CA ILE A 187 -18.98 -11.69 3.92
C ILE A 187 -19.62 -13.08 3.94
N ALA A 188 -20.37 -13.42 2.88
CA ALA A 188 -20.98 -14.73 2.75
C ALA A 188 -19.93 -15.83 2.51
N GLU A 189 -20.33 -17.09 2.62
CA GLU A 189 -19.44 -18.24 2.46
C GLU A 189 -18.83 -18.34 1.05
N ASP A 190 -19.51 -17.77 0.05
CA ASP A 190 -19.01 -17.68 -1.33
C ASP A 190 -17.81 -16.72 -1.48
N GLY A 191 -17.54 -15.88 -0.48
CA GLY A 191 -16.47 -14.89 -0.47
C GLY A 191 -16.62 -13.77 -1.50
N VAL A 192 -17.79 -13.61 -2.12
CA VAL A 192 -18.06 -12.61 -3.16
C VAL A 192 -19.34 -11.81 -2.91
N SER A 193 -20.20 -12.25 -2.00
CA SER A 193 -21.42 -11.54 -1.61
C SER A 193 -21.41 -11.14 -0.13
N LEU A 194 -22.34 -10.25 0.23
CA LEU A 194 -22.58 -9.83 1.61
C LEU A 194 -23.94 -10.36 2.06
N LYS A 195 -24.03 -10.79 3.33
CA LYS A 195 -25.29 -11.19 3.97
C LYS A 195 -25.49 -10.43 5.29
N PRO A 196 -26.73 -10.30 5.78
CA PRO A 196 -26.99 -9.72 7.09
C PRO A 196 -26.27 -10.48 8.21
N TRP A 197 -25.68 -9.74 9.16
CA TRP A 197 -25.13 -10.30 10.39
C TRP A 197 -26.25 -10.51 11.42
N PRO A 198 -26.34 -11.70 12.06
CA PRO A 198 -27.38 -12.00 13.06
C PRO A 198 -27.28 -11.15 14.33
#